data_AF-A0A3D0RLV4-F1
#
_entry.id   AF-A0A3D0RLV4-F1
#
_cell.length_a   1.000
_cell.length_b   1.000
_cell.length_c   1.000
_cell.angle_alpha   90.00
_cell.angle_beta   90.00
_cell.angle_gamma   90.00
#
_symmetry.space_group_name_H-M   'P 1'
#
loop_
_entity.id
_entity.type
_entity.pdbx_description
1 polymer ?
#
loop_
_entity_poly.entity_id
_entity_poly.type
_entity_poly.pdbx_seq_one_letter_code
_entity_poly.pdbx_strand_id
1 'polypeptide(L)'
;MPVKNKIALFRGIVRNIIFATNIIAILLLFSSFLSWRVSPLKTNLFSYIGIAFGFVFFLNISYLFLWIAFKKWKLAFVSLVSLLLCYHPIITFFPMNIFPEKVPGNSLRILTYNVEGFVNENKKEDKEHPILDYIV
;
A
#
# COMPACT_ATOMS: atom_id res chain seq x y z
N MET A 1 23.48 1.17 45.67
CA MET A 1 22.69 1.61 44.49
C MET A 1 23.01 0.69 43.33
N PRO A 2 22.04 0.01 42.68
CA PRO A 2 22.38 -0.92 41.61
C PRO A 2 22.78 -0.10 40.37
N VAL A 3 23.96 -0.37 39.84
CA VAL A 3 24.46 0.26 38.61
C VAL A 3 23.56 -0.19 37.46
N LYS A 4 22.67 0.70 36.99
CA LYS A 4 21.88 0.44 35.78
C LYS A 4 22.83 0.15 34.61
N ASN A 5 22.82 -1.09 34.14
CA ASN A 5 23.65 -1.52 33.03
C ASN A 5 23.24 -0.76 31.75
N LYS A 6 24.07 0.19 31.29
CA LYS A 6 23.74 1.11 30.17
C LYS A 6 23.32 0.36 28.89
N ILE A 7 23.87 -0.84 28.67
CA ILE A 7 23.56 -1.71 27.53
C ILE A 7 22.12 -2.25 27.60
N ALA A 8 21.67 -2.66 28.78
CA ALA A 8 20.31 -3.16 28.97
C ALA A 8 19.26 -2.05 28.79
N LEU A 9 19.58 -0.83 29.26
CA LEU A 9 18.75 0.36 29.03
C LEU A 9 18.64 0.69 27.54
N PHE A 10 19.77 0.71 26.82
CA PHE A 10 19.79 0.97 25.38
C PHE A 10 18.95 -0.03 24.58
N ARG A 11 19.11 -1.34 24.86
CA ARG A 11 18.29 -2.40 24.23
C ARG A 11 16.79 -2.21 24.49
N GLY A 12 16.42 -1.78 25.70
CA GLY A 12 15.04 -1.47 26.05
C GLY A 12 14.46 -0.31 25.24
N ILE A 13 15.25 0.76 25.09
CA ILE A 13 14.86 1.94 24.29
C ILE A 13 14.64 1.56 22.82
N VAL A 14 15.61 0.86 22.21
CA VAL A 14 15.50 0.42 20.80
C VAL A 14 14.26 -0.45 20.60
N ARG A 15 14.00 -1.40 21.50
CA ARG A 15 12.80 -2.25 21.42
C ARG A 15 11.51 -1.43 21.47
N ASN A 16 11.45 -0.42 22.33
CA ASN A 16 10.26 0.43 22.46
C ASN A 16 10.07 1.29 21.20
N ILE A 17 11.15 1.79 20.59
CA ILE A 17 11.10 2.53 19.34
C ILE A 17 10.57 1.65 18.21
N ILE A 18 11.08 0.42 18.06
CA ILE A 18 10.61 -0.54 17.03
C ILE A 18 9.11 -0.84 17.23
N PHE A 19 8.68 -1.01 18.48
CA PHE A 19 7.27 -1.25 18.78
C PHE A 19 6.39 -0.03 18.46
N ALA A 20 6.80 1.17 18.85
CA ALA A 20 6.06 2.39 18.58
C ALA A 20 5.95 2.67 17.08
N THR A 21 7.04 2.48 16.34
CA THR A 21 7.07 2.67 14.87
C THR A 21 6.23 1.63 14.13
N ASN A 22 6.12 0.39 14.63
CA ASN A 22 5.15 -0.58 14.10
C ASN A 22 3.71 -0.11 14.27
N ILE A 23 3.35 0.42 15.45
CA ILE A 23 2.01 0.97 15.69
C ILE A 23 1.71 2.09 14.69
N ILE A 24 2.65 3.01 14.49
CA ILE A 24 2.51 4.11 13.52
C ILE A 24 2.35 3.56 12.10
N ALA A 25 3.14 2.55 11.70
CA ALA A 25 3.02 1.93 10.39
C ALA A 25 1.63 1.30 10.17
N ILE A 26 1.06 0.66 11.19
CA ILE A 26 -0.29 0.10 11.15
C ILE A 26 -1.35 1.21 11.06
N LEU A 27 -1.19 2.30 11.81
CA LEU A 27 -2.09 3.45 11.73
C LEU A 27 -2.08 4.10 10.35
N LEU A 28 -0.91 4.25 9.73
CA LEU A 28 -0.78 4.74 8.35
C LEU A 28 -1.44 3.78 7.36
N LEU A 29 -1.26 2.46 7.55
CA LEU A 29 -1.91 1.44 6.74
C LEU A 29 -3.43 1.61 6.78
N PHE A 30 -4.02 1.71 7.97
CA PHE A 30 -5.47 1.92 8.11
C PHE A 30 -5.95 3.29 7.64
N SER A 31 -5.13 4.34 7.78
CA SER A 31 -5.46 5.67 7.26
C SER A 31 -5.62 5.68 5.73
N SER A 32 -5.08 4.67 5.04
CA SER A 32 -5.18 4.55 3.57
C SER A 32 -6.62 4.35 3.08
N PHE A 33 -7.52 3.81 3.92
CA PHE A 33 -8.95 3.76 3.61
C PHE A 33 -9.57 5.15 3.41
N LEU A 34 -9.02 6.17 4.07
CA LEU A 34 -9.51 7.54 3.98
C LEU A 34 -9.06 8.23 2.69
N SER A 35 -8.06 7.70 1.98
CA SER A 35 -7.57 8.29 0.73
C SER A 35 -8.65 8.42 -0.34
N TRP A 36 -9.64 7.51 -0.35
CA TRP A 36 -10.78 7.58 -1.27
C TRP A 36 -11.96 8.37 -0.70
N ARG A 37 -12.12 8.35 0.63
CA ARG A 37 -13.31 8.90 1.30
C ARG A 37 -13.20 10.39 1.59
N VAL A 38 -11.99 10.90 1.75
CA VAL A 38 -11.74 12.31 2.10
C VAL A 38 -11.28 13.07 0.86
N SER A 39 -12.05 14.08 0.48
CA SER A 39 -11.69 14.96 -0.64
C SER A 39 -10.39 15.71 -0.35
N PRO A 40 -9.43 15.76 -1.31
CA PRO A 40 -8.23 16.57 -1.20
C PRO A 40 -8.52 18.05 -0.93
N LEU A 41 -9.68 18.56 -1.40
CA LEU A 41 -10.13 19.94 -1.14
C LEU A 41 -10.32 20.24 0.35
N LYS A 42 -10.61 19.21 1.17
CA LYS A 42 -10.67 19.35 2.63
C LYS A 42 -9.30 19.17 3.27
N THR A 43 -8.57 18.15 2.85
CA THR A 43 -7.20 17.90 3.31
C THR A 43 -6.46 16.97 2.35
N ASN A 44 -5.22 17.34 2.01
CA ASN A 44 -4.35 16.56 1.14
C ASN A 44 -3.65 15.40 1.87
N LEU A 45 -3.75 15.33 3.20
CA LEU A 45 -3.00 14.36 4.01
C LEU A 45 -3.28 12.91 3.57
N PHE A 46 -4.56 12.56 3.42
CA PHE A 46 -4.94 11.18 3.06
C PHE A 46 -4.62 10.84 1.61
N SER A 47 -4.61 11.83 0.72
CA SER A 47 -4.16 11.66 -0.67
C SER A 47 -2.68 11.32 -0.73
N TYR A 48 -1.84 12.01 0.06
CA TYR A 48 -0.42 11.66 0.16
C TYR A 48 -0.19 10.29 0.78
N ILE A 49 -0.99 9.88 1.77
CA ILE A 49 -0.93 8.53 2.32
C ILE A 49 -1.30 7.49 1.25
N GLY A 50 -2.31 7.74 0.42
CA GLY A 50 -2.69 6.87 -0.69
C GLY A 50 -1.59 6.73 -1.74
N ILE A 51 -0.94 7.83 -2.10
CA ILE A 51 0.22 7.82 -3.02
C ILE A 51 1.40 7.04 -2.39
N ALA A 52 1.66 7.25 -1.10
CA ALA A 52 2.73 6.55 -0.37
C ALA A 52 2.36 5.11 0.03
N PHE A 53 1.16 4.62 -0.31
CA PHE A 53 0.62 3.35 0.20
C PHE A 53 1.54 2.17 -0.08
N GLY A 54 2.13 2.08 -1.27
CA GLY A 54 3.07 1.02 -1.61
C GLY A 54 4.22 0.91 -0.60
N PHE A 55 4.82 2.04 -0.20
CA PHE A 55 5.88 2.07 0.82
C PHE A 55 5.35 1.69 2.21
N VAL A 56 4.18 2.19 2.59
CA VAL A 56 3.53 1.86 3.88
C VAL A 56 3.23 0.36 3.96
N PHE A 57 2.76 -0.25 2.87
CA PHE A 57 2.48 -1.67 2.75
C PHE A 57 3.75 -2.51 2.94
N PHE A 58 4.83 -2.20 2.19
CA PHE A 58 6.11 -2.90 2.33
C PHE A 58 6.74 -2.73 3.71
N LEU A 59 6.57 -1.57 4.34
CA LEU A 59 7.01 -1.35 5.72
C LEU A 59 6.27 -2.28 6.70
N ASN A 60 4.96 -2.44 6.57
CA ASN A 60 4.18 -3.36 7.42
C ASN A 60 4.55 -4.84 7.18
N ILE A 61 4.82 -5.22 5.93
CA ILE A 61 5.38 -6.54 5.59
C ILE A 61 6.74 -6.73 6.28
N SER A 62 7.59 -5.71 6.26
CA SER A 62 8.91 -5.76 6.90
C SER A 62 8.79 -5.97 8.42
N TYR A 63 7.82 -5.32 9.08
CA TYR A 63 7.51 -5.57 10.49
C TYR A 63 7.03 -7.00 10.73
N LEU A 64 6.17 -7.54 9.87
CA LEU A 64 5.73 -8.93 9.98
C LEU A 64 6.93 -9.89 9.95
N PHE A 65 7.82 -9.75 8.97
CA PHE A 65 9.04 -10.56 8.88
C PHE A 65 9.97 -10.36 10.08
N LEU A 66 10.13 -9.12 10.54
CA LEU A 66 10.90 -8.80 11.75
C LEU A 66 10.36 -9.57 12.96
N TRP A 67 9.04 -9.54 13.20
CA TRP A 67 8.45 -10.25 14.34
C TRP A 67 8.55 -11.76 14.23
N ILE A 68 8.44 -12.32 13.03
CA ILE A 68 8.67 -13.76 12.78
C ILE A 68 10.12 -14.13 13.09
N ALA A 69 11.09 -13.35 12.59
CA ALA A 69 12.52 -13.60 12.82
C ALA A 69 12.88 -13.56 14.32
N PHE A 70 12.30 -12.63 15.07
CA PHE A 70 12.48 -12.54 16.53
C PHE A 70 11.55 -13.46 17.34
N LYS A 71 10.82 -14.38 16.68
CA LYS A 71 9.87 -15.34 17.30
C LYS A 71 8.79 -14.67 18.17
N LYS A 72 8.42 -13.43 17.84
CA LYS A 72 7.37 -12.65 18.53
C LYS A 72 6.01 -12.90 17.89
N TRP A 73 5.51 -14.14 18.00
CA TRP A 73 4.29 -14.59 17.32
C TRP A 73 3.04 -13.74 17.59
N LYS A 74 2.87 -13.19 18.80
CA LYS A 74 1.75 -12.29 19.10
C LYS A 74 1.79 -11.01 18.24
N LEU A 75 2.97 -10.43 18.07
CA LEU A 75 3.15 -9.21 17.27
C LEU A 75 3.08 -9.52 15.78
N ALA A 76 3.65 -10.64 15.35
CA ALA A 76 3.51 -11.14 13.98
C ALA A 76 2.04 -11.34 13.62
N PHE A 77 1.25 -11.94 14.51
CA PHE A 77 -0.19 -12.12 14.30
C PHE A 77 -0.92 -10.78 14.15
N VAL A 78 -0.62 -9.79 15.00
CA VAL A 78 -1.20 -8.44 14.86
C VAL A 78 -0.85 -7.82 13.51
N SER A 79 0.43 -7.83 13.11
CA SER A 79 0.86 -7.30 11.80
C SER A 79 0.19 -8.03 10.63
N LEU A 80 0.04 -9.36 10.72
CA LEU A 80 -0.65 -10.17 9.71
C LEU A 80 -2.13 -9.79 9.61
N VAL A 81 -2.84 -9.70 10.74
CA VAL A 81 -4.25 -9.31 10.77
C VAL A 81 -4.44 -7.89 10.23
N SER A 82 -3.54 -6.95 10.56
CA SER A 82 -3.60 -5.59 10.00
C SER A 82 -3.48 -5.58 8.47
N LEU A 83 -2.58 -6.39 7.90
CA LEU A 83 -2.45 -6.54 6.45
C LEU A 83 -3.71 -7.15 5.82
N LEU A 84 -4.27 -8.20 6.42
CA LEU A 84 -5.49 -8.87 5.94
C LEU A 84 -6.71 -7.94 6.00
N LEU A 85 -6.87 -7.18 7.08
CA LEU A 85 -7.95 -6.19 7.19
C LEU A 85 -7.81 -5.07 6.17
N CYS A 86 -6.60 -4.78 5.71
CA CYS A 86 -6.32 -3.79 4.66
C CYS A 86 -6.37 -4.38 3.24
N TYR A 87 -7.03 -5.53 3.02
CA TYR A 87 -7.05 -6.18 1.70
C TYR A 87 -7.59 -5.25 0.59
N HIS A 88 -8.59 -4.42 0.87
CA HIS A 88 -9.23 -3.59 -0.15
C HIS A 88 -8.27 -2.52 -0.69
N PRO A 89 -7.59 -1.69 0.12
CA PRO A 89 -6.52 -0.82 -0.37
C PRO A 89 -5.41 -1.57 -1.12
N ILE A 90 -5.06 -2.79 -0.69
CA ILE A 90 -4.03 -3.61 -1.35
C ILE A 90 -4.44 -3.96 -2.78
N ILE A 91 -5.65 -4.50 -3.00
CA ILE A 91 -6.12 -4.88 -4.34
C ILE A 91 -6.45 -3.67 -5.22
N THR A 92 -6.75 -2.52 -4.62
CA THR A 92 -6.94 -1.26 -5.37
C THR A 92 -5.61 -0.70 -5.85
N PHE A 93 -4.57 -0.73 -5.01
CA PHE A 93 -3.24 -0.23 -5.37
C PHE A 93 -2.49 -1.18 -6.30
N PHE A 94 -2.61 -2.49 -6.05
CA PHE A 94 -2.08 -3.55 -6.89
C PHE A 94 -3.26 -4.29 -7.55
N PRO A 95 -3.75 -3.82 -8.73
CA PRO A 95 -4.90 -4.40 -9.42
C PRO A 95 -4.52 -5.75 -10.05
N MET A 96 -4.26 -6.73 -9.19
CA MET A 96 -4.10 -8.12 -9.56
C MET A 96 -5.50 -8.64 -9.86
N ASN A 97 -5.82 -8.85 -11.13
CA ASN A 97 -7.09 -9.43 -11.60
C ASN A 97 -7.20 -10.91 -11.21
N ILE A 98 -7.13 -11.24 -9.92
CA ILE A 98 -7.03 -12.61 -9.40
C ILE A 98 -8.36 -13.36 -9.60
N PHE A 99 -9.48 -12.65 -9.56
CA PHE A 99 -10.82 -13.20 -9.77
C PHE A 99 -11.54 -12.43 -10.87
N PRO A 100 -11.23 -12.69 -12.15
CA PRO A 100 -11.91 -12.01 -13.24
C PRO A 100 -13.39 -12.41 -13.28
N GLU A 101 -14.28 -11.43 -13.20
CA GLU A 101 -15.69 -11.66 -13.47
C GLU A 101 -15.88 -12.05 -14.95
N LYS A 102 -16.72 -13.04 -15.20
CA LYS A 102 -17.06 -13.42 -16.57
C LYS A 102 -17.91 -12.32 -17.19
N VAL A 103 -17.36 -11.66 -18.19
CA VAL A 103 -18.05 -10.65 -18.99
C VAL A 103 -19.20 -11.32 -19.77
N PRO A 104 -20.45 -10.80 -19.68
CA PRO A 104 -21.58 -11.34 -20.44
C PRO A 104 -21.35 -11.23 -21.96
N GLY A 105 -21.82 -12.22 -22.73
CA GLY A 105 -21.53 -12.36 -24.17
C GLY A 105 -22.03 -11.22 -25.08
N ASN A 106 -22.99 -10.40 -24.62
CA ASN A 106 -23.53 -9.23 -25.34
C ASN A 106 -23.34 -7.93 -24.53
N SER A 107 -22.13 -7.68 -24.04
CA SER A 107 -21.82 -6.46 -23.29
C SER A 107 -21.08 -5.44 -24.15
N LEU A 108 -21.44 -4.16 -24.01
CA LEU A 108 -20.68 -3.04 -24.57
C LEU A 108 -19.56 -2.67 -23.59
N ARG A 109 -18.30 -2.79 -24.02
CA ARG A 109 -17.13 -2.36 -23.24
C ARG A 109 -16.85 -0.88 -23.52
N ILE A 110 -17.07 -0.03 -22.53
CA ILE A 110 -16.71 1.41 -22.60
C ILE A 110 -15.42 1.59 -21.80
N LEU A 111 -14.38 2.12 -22.44
CA LEU A 111 -13.11 2.48 -21.80
C LEU A 111 -12.96 3.99 -21.76
N THR A 112 -12.62 4.52 -20.59
CA THR A 112 -12.16 5.90 -20.41
C THR A 112 -10.74 5.87 -19.85
N TYR A 113 -9.84 6.64 -20.42
CA TYR A 113 -8.44 6.67 -20.03
C TYR A 113 -7.89 8.10 -20.07
N ASN A 114 -6.93 8.38 -19.20
CA ASN A 114 -6.24 9.67 -19.18
C ASN A 114 -5.14 9.67 -20.24
N VAL A 115 -5.25 10.58 -21.22
CA VAL A 115 -4.30 10.70 -22.34
C VAL A 115 -3.09 11.59 -22.06
N GLU A 116 -3.03 12.28 -20.93
CA GLU A 116 -2.01 13.30 -20.61
C GLU A 116 -0.57 12.76 -20.71
N GLY A 117 -0.37 11.48 -20.40
CA GLY A 117 0.95 10.83 -20.46
C GLY A 117 1.39 10.39 -21.86
N PHE A 118 0.51 10.40 -22.86
CA PHE A 118 0.76 9.84 -24.19
C PHE A 118 1.19 10.90 -25.22
N VAL A 119 1.90 11.95 -24.78
CA VAL A 119 2.30 13.08 -25.64
C VAL A 119 3.11 12.63 -26.85
N ASN A 120 3.88 11.55 -26.74
CA ASN A 120 4.66 11.02 -27.86
C ASN A 120 3.88 10.05 -28.76
N GLU A 121 2.75 9.51 -28.31
CA GLU A 121 1.90 8.59 -29.09
C GLU A 121 0.73 9.30 -29.79
N ASN A 122 0.63 10.63 -29.66
CA ASN A 122 -0.39 11.44 -30.32
C ASN A 122 -0.07 11.81 -31.77
N LYS A 123 1.12 11.41 -32.27
CA LYS A 123 1.58 11.70 -33.63
C LYS A 123 0.87 10.78 -34.61
N LYS A 124 -0.07 11.34 -35.38
CA LYS A 124 -0.83 10.61 -36.41
C LYS A 124 0.03 9.94 -37.49
N GLU A 125 1.29 10.34 -37.62
CA GLU A 125 2.23 9.85 -38.63
C GLU A 125 2.95 8.57 -38.17
N ASP A 126 2.91 8.24 -36.88
CA ASP A 126 3.53 7.03 -36.37
C ASP A 126 2.74 5.80 -36.85
N LYS A 127 3.47 4.78 -37.29
CA LYS A 127 2.88 3.54 -37.81
C LYS A 127 2.34 2.63 -36.73
N GLU A 128 2.82 2.80 -35.50
CA GLU A 128 2.52 1.94 -34.36
C GLU A 128 2.03 2.81 -33.20
N HIS A 129 0.91 2.40 -32.61
CA HIS A 129 0.35 3.01 -31.42
C HIS A 129 0.13 1.90 -30.38
N PRO A 130 1.16 1.55 -29.59
CA PRO A 130 1.09 0.47 -28.62
C PRO A 130 -0.11 0.56 -27.67
N ILE A 131 -0.56 1.77 -27.34
CA ILE A 131 -1.75 1.96 -26.50
C ILE A 131 -3.04 1.50 -27.18
N LEU A 132 -3.17 1.64 -28.51
CA LEU A 132 -4.33 1.18 -29.25
C LEU A 132 -4.34 -0.35 -29.36
N ASP A 133 -3.17 -0.95 -29.58
CA ASP A 133 -3.01 -2.41 -29.65
C ASP A 133 -3.35 -3.08 -28.30
N TYR A 134 -3.09 -2.40 -27.18
CA TYR A 134 -3.46 -2.91 -25.85
C TYR A 134 -4.99 -2.90 -25.59
N ILE A 135 -5.73 -2.02 -26.27
CA ILE A 135 -7.17 -1.83 -26.04
C ILE A 135 -8.01 -2.85 -26.86
N VAL A 136 -7.48 -3.33 -27.98
CA VAL A 136 -8.11 -4.31 -28.91
C VAL A 136 -8.03 -5.72 -28.34
#